data_AF-A0A957TPE6-F1
#
_entry.id   AF-A0A957TPE6-F1
#
_cell.length_a   1.000
_cell.length_b   1.000
_cell.length_c   1.000
_cell.angle_alpha   90.00
_cell.angle_beta   90.00
_cell.angle_gamma   90.00
#
_symmetry.space_group_name_H-M   'P 1'
#
loop_
_entity.id
_entity.type
_entity.pdbx_description
1 polymer ?
#
loop_
_entity_poly.entity_id
_entity_poly.type
_entity_poly.pdbx_seq_one_letter_code
_entity_poly.pdbx_strand_id
1 'polypeptide(L)'
;WYDLHAALQAIFAVTPPQFILDLDFNGTLDNAANAVKFLQTVEQYEQVTMIESPIPQQDVAGNRQIRQRINRPIAMHYGNPPIMTTLREDVADGFVLCAGALNLRKQAHICEEHNKPFWLQLVGTG
;
A
#
# COMPACT_ATOMS: atom_id res chain seq x y z
N TRP A 1 19.84 -3.71 5.97
CA TRP A 1 18.48 -3.12 6.09
C TRP A 1 18.63 -1.86 6.91
N TYR A 2 18.16 -0.72 6.39
CA TYR A 2 18.23 0.57 7.10
C TYR A 2 17.17 0.59 8.20
N ASP A 3 17.44 1.28 9.31
CA ASP A 3 16.47 1.45 10.39
C ASP A 3 15.35 2.41 9.94
N LEU A 4 14.19 1.84 9.57
CA LEU A 4 13.03 2.62 9.15
C LEU A 4 12.52 3.55 10.26
N HIS A 5 12.61 3.14 11.53
CA HIS A 5 12.17 3.98 12.64
C HIS A 5 13.03 5.25 12.74
N ALA A 6 14.35 5.11 12.62
CA ALA A 6 15.26 6.24 12.59
C ALA A 6 15.01 7.15 11.37
N ALA A 7 14.72 6.59 10.20
CA ALA A 7 14.38 7.36 9.00
C ALA A 7 13.09 8.17 9.17
N LEU A 8 12.02 7.54 9.69
CA LEU A 8 10.75 8.21 9.97
C LEU A 8 10.94 9.36 10.98
N GLN A 9 11.65 9.10 12.08
CA GLN A 9 11.95 10.12 13.09
C GLN A 9 12.74 11.30 12.51
N ALA A 10 13.72 11.03 11.65
CA ALA A 10 14.49 12.08 10.99
C ALA A 10 13.61 12.96 10.08
N ILE A 11 12.67 12.35 9.34
CA ILE A 11 11.69 13.10 8.51
C ILE A 11 10.78 13.94 9.41
N PHE A 12 10.23 13.36 10.48
CA PHE A 12 9.30 14.06 11.38
C PHE A 12 9.96 15.20 12.16
N ALA A 13 11.27 15.14 12.39
CA ALA A 13 12.00 16.23 13.02
C ALA A 13 12.07 17.50 12.15
N VAL A 14 11.88 17.39 10.83
CA VAL A 14 12.03 18.50 9.88
C VAL A 14 10.77 18.79 9.05
N THR A 15 9.68 18.08 9.30
CA THR A 15 8.39 18.25 8.63
C THR A 15 7.32 18.68 9.63
N PRO A 16 6.29 19.43 9.21
CA PRO A 16 5.23 19.84 10.11
C PRO A 16 4.32 18.63 10.47
N PRO A 17 3.59 18.64 11.60
CA PRO A 17 2.82 17.49 12.08
C PRO A 17 1.76 16.95 11.09
N GLN A 18 1.24 17.80 10.21
CA GLN A 18 0.27 17.43 9.16
C GLN A 18 0.90 16.74 7.94
N PHE A 19 2.23 16.62 7.89
CA PHE A 19 2.91 15.94 6.80
C PHE A 19 2.72 14.43 6.95
N ILE A 20 2.05 13.82 5.97
CA ILE A 20 1.75 12.38 5.96
C ILE A 20 2.70 11.63 5.02
N LEU A 21 2.87 10.34 5.29
CA LEU A 21 3.74 9.44 4.55
C LEU A 21 2.98 8.16 4.21
N ASP A 22 3.06 7.77 2.94
CA ASP A 22 2.76 6.41 2.51
C ASP A 22 4.09 5.67 2.32
N LEU A 23 4.12 4.38 2.71
CA LEU A 23 5.34 3.57 2.69
C LEU A 23 5.21 2.42 1.71
N ASP A 24 6.05 2.40 0.68
CA ASP A 24 6.14 1.31 -0.28
C ASP A 24 7.28 0.35 0.07
N PHE A 25 6.91 -0.89 0.39
CA PHE A 25 7.86 -1.96 0.73
C PHE A 25 8.29 -2.79 -0.48
N ASN A 26 7.67 -2.65 -1.65
CA ASN A 26 7.99 -3.43 -2.85
C ASN A 26 8.05 -4.95 -2.62
N GLY A 27 7.23 -5.46 -1.70
CA GLY A 27 7.16 -6.87 -1.32
C GLY A 27 8.30 -7.36 -0.41
N THR A 28 9.11 -6.46 0.16
CA THR A 28 10.34 -6.83 0.87
C THR A 28 10.15 -7.30 2.31
N LEU A 29 8.93 -7.26 2.86
CA LEU A 29 8.64 -7.89 4.16
C LEU A 29 8.41 -9.41 4.05
N ASP A 30 8.57 -9.97 2.84
CA ASP A 30 8.59 -11.40 2.51
C ASP A 30 7.26 -12.13 2.69
N ASN A 31 6.75 -12.22 3.93
CA ASN A 31 5.54 -12.97 4.24
C ASN A 31 4.72 -12.29 5.36
N ALA A 32 3.47 -12.72 5.52
CA ALA A 32 2.54 -12.12 6.46
C ALA A 32 3.00 -12.14 7.92
N ALA A 33 3.70 -13.19 8.37
CA ALA A 33 4.16 -13.28 9.75
C ALA A 33 5.23 -12.22 10.06
N ASN A 34 6.19 -12.05 9.15
CA ASN A 34 7.21 -11.00 9.24
C ASN A 34 6.59 -9.61 9.10
N ALA A 35 5.73 -9.43 8.10
CA ALA A 35 5.09 -8.16 7.82
C ALA A 35 4.21 -7.66 8.98
N VAL A 36 3.33 -8.49 9.53
CA VAL A 36 2.47 -8.09 10.66
C VAL A 36 3.32 -7.68 11.86
N LYS A 37 4.32 -8.50 12.22
CA LYS A 37 5.19 -8.20 13.36
C LYS A 37 5.87 -6.84 13.22
N PHE A 38 6.34 -6.52 12.01
CA PHE A 38 7.02 -5.26 11.75
C PHE A 38 6.04 -4.08 11.61
N LEU A 39 4.97 -4.21 10.83
CA LEU A 39 4.03 -3.11 10.59
C LEU A 39 3.31 -2.66 11.86
N GLN A 40 3.09 -3.57 12.82
CA GLN A 40 2.58 -3.21 14.15
C GLN A 40 3.50 -2.23 14.91
N THR A 41 4.82 -2.28 14.69
CA THR A 41 5.72 -1.28 15.29
C THR A 41 5.59 0.07 14.60
N VAL A 42 5.19 0.12 13.33
CA VAL A 42 5.03 1.35 12.55
C VAL A 42 3.71 2.07 12.89
N GLU A 43 2.69 1.37 13.40
CA GLU A 43 1.40 1.96 13.80
C GLU A 43 1.51 3.09 14.84
N GLN A 44 2.61 3.15 15.59
CA GLN A 44 2.88 4.24 16.54
C GLN A 44 3.04 5.62 15.86
N TYR A 45 3.30 5.66 14.55
CA TYR A 45 3.44 6.89 13.79
C TYR A 45 2.13 7.23 13.08
N GLU A 46 1.36 8.17 13.64
CA GLU A 46 0.08 8.61 13.08
C GLU A 46 0.22 9.20 11.67
N GLN A 47 1.39 9.80 11.37
CA GLN A 47 1.69 10.35 10.04
C GLN A 47 1.85 9.29 8.95
N VAL A 48 2.05 8.02 9.29
CA VAL A 48 2.13 6.93 8.28
C VAL A 48 0.72 6.50 7.89
N THR A 49 0.24 6.94 6.73
CA THR A 49 -1.19 6.83 6.37
C THR A 49 -1.54 5.58 5.59
N MET A 50 -0.65 5.06 4.74
CA MET A 50 -0.91 3.87 3.94
C MET A 50 0.36 3.04 3.71
N ILE A 51 0.19 1.72 3.61
CA ILE A 51 1.28 0.77 3.35
C ILE A 51 1.08 0.15 1.98
N GLU A 52 2.01 0.39 1.06
CA GLU A 52 2.02 -0.19 -0.28
C GLU A 52 2.85 -1.48 -0.31
N SER A 53 2.28 -2.52 -0.94
CA SER A 53 2.95 -3.78 -1.29
C SER A 53 3.84 -4.32 -0.15
N PRO A 54 3.31 -4.58 1.06
CA PRO A 54 4.12 -5.03 2.19
C PRO A 54 4.87 -6.34 1.88
N ILE A 55 4.18 -7.28 1.22
CA ILE A 55 4.69 -8.58 0.78
C ILE A 55 4.37 -8.78 -0.71
N PRO A 56 4.85 -9.85 -1.38
CA PRO A 56 4.46 -10.12 -2.77
C PRO A 56 2.94 -10.12 -2.93
N GLN A 57 2.43 -9.30 -3.85
CA GLN A 57 0.99 -9.05 -3.98
C GLN A 57 0.21 -10.31 -4.42
N GLN A 58 0.88 -11.26 -5.07
CA GLN A 58 0.28 -12.54 -5.46
C GLN A 58 0.02 -13.46 -4.26
N ASP A 59 0.62 -13.20 -3.09
CA ASP A 59 0.24 -13.87 -1.84
C ASP A 59 -1.07 -13.27 -1.30
N VAL A 60 -2.18 -13.64 -1.94
CA VAL A 60 -3.53 -13.19 -1.60
C VAL A 60 -3.88 -13.52 -0.15
N ALA A 61 -3.52 -14.72 0.32
CA ALA A 61 -3.82 -15.16 1.67
C ALA A 61 -3.01 -14.36 2.70
N GLY A 62 -1.72 -14.15 2.45
CA GLY A 62 -0.85 -13.35 3.30
C GLY A 62 -1.29 -11.90 3.39
N ASN A 63 -1.64 -11.27 2.27
CA ASN A 63 -2.12 -9.89 2.27
C ASN A 63 -3.45 -9.73 3.00
N ARG A 64 -4.38 -10.69 2.88
CA ARG A 64 -5.60 -10.71 3.70
C ARG A 64 -5.26 -10.76 5.19
N GLN A 65 -4.34 -11.64 5.58
CA GLN A 65 -3.93 -11.76 6.99
C GLN A 65 -3.31 -10.47 7.52
N ILE A 66 -2.48 -9.78 6.73
CA ILE A 66 -1.91 -8.48 7.10
C ILE A 66 -3.03 -7.47 7.34
N ARG A 67 -3.92 -7.28 6.36
CA ARG A 67 -5.02 -6.30 6.44
C ARG A 67 -5.95 -6.55 7.62
N GLN A 68 -6.15 -7.80 8.04
CA GLN A 68 -6.96 -8.16 9.21
C GLN A 68 -6.26 -7.92 10.56
N ARG A 69 -4.93 -7.73 10.57
CA ARG A 69 -4.12 -7.72 11.80
C ARG A 69 -3.42 -6.39 12.08
N ILE A 70 -3.44 -5.47 11.13
CA ILE A 70 -2.88 -4.12 11.29
C ILE A 70 -3.96 -3.06 11.15
N ASN A 71 -3.78 -1.92 11.82
CA ASN A 71 -4.71 -0.79 11.80
C ASN A 71 -4.31 0.28 10.76
N ARG A 72 -3.78 -0.14 9.61
CA ARG A 72 -3.37 0.75 8.51
C ARG A 72 -3.85 0.20 7.17
N PRO A 73 -4.32 1.09 6.27
CA PRO A 73 -4.79 0.65 4.97
C PRO A 73 -3.64 0.10 4.12
N ILE A 74 -3.97 -0.92 3.32
CA ILE A 74 -3.03 -1.57 2.40
C ILE A 74 -3.31 -1.13 0.96
N ALA A 75 -2.26 -0.75 0.24
CA ALA A 75 -2.31 -0.47 -1.19
C ALA A 75 -1.61 -1.54 -2.02
N MET A 76 -2.12 -1.74 -3.24
CA MET A 76 -1.57 -2.66 -4.23
C MET A 76 -1.58 -2.03 -5.62
N HIS A 77 -0.65 -2.43 -6.47
CA HIS A 77 -0.74 -2.17 -7.90
C HIS A 77 -2.00 -2.81 -8.50
N TYR A 78 -2.75 -2.00 -9.25
CA TYR A 78 -3.95 -2.46 -9.92
C TYR A 78 -3.64 -3.61 -10.88
N GLY A 79 -4.42 -4.70 -10.77
CA GLY A 79 -4.30 -5.85 -11.67
C GLY A 79 -3.19 -6.84 -11.29
N ASN A 80 -2.49 -6.62 -10.17
CA ASN A 80 -1.57 -7.59 -9.60
C ASN A 80 -1.79 -7.75 -8.08
N PRO A 81 -2.63 -8.70 -7.63
CA PRO A 81 -3.27 -9.78 -8.39
C PRO A 81 -4.43 -9.26 -9.27
N PRO A 82 -4.99 -10.07 -10.19
CA PRO A 82 -6.08 -9.64 -11.05
C PRO A 82 -7.20 -8.95 -10.26
N ILE A 83 -7.74 -7.85 -10.78
CA ILE A 83 -8.63 -6.97 -10.00
C ILE A 83 -9.81 -7.70 -9.35
N MET A 84 -10.41 -8.67 -10.06
CA MET A 84 -11.52 -9.45 -9.51
C MET A 84 -11.11 -10.34 -8.34
N THR A 85 -9.86 -10.80 -8.31
CA THR A 85 -9.28 -11.48 -7.14
C THR A 85 -9.18 -10.48 -6.00
N THR A 86 -8.51 -9.33 -6.19
CA THR A 86 -8.28 -8.36 -5.12
C THR A 86 -9.58 -7.89 -4.46
N LEU A 87 -10.62 -7.62 -5.27
CA LEU A 87 -11.93 -7.16 -4.81
C LEU A 87 -12.72 -8.25 -4.09
N ARG A 88 -12.78 -9.47 -4.64
CA ARG A 88 -13.51 -10.60 -4.02
C ARG A 88 -12.91 -11.00 -2.68
N GLU A 89 -11.59 -11.00 -2.63
CA GLU A 89 -10.79 -11.47 -1.51
C GLU A 89 -10.55 -10.37 -0.46
N ASP A 90 -10.93 -9.13 -0.78
CA ASP A 90 -10.81 -7.88 0.00
C ASP A 90 -9.43 -7.70 0.64
N VAL A 91 -8.39 -7.74 -0.20
CA VAL A 91 -6.97 -7.74 0.23
C VAL A 91 -6.28 -6.38 0.11
N ALA A 92 -6.95 -5.37 -0.44
CA ALA A 92 -6.42 -4.01 -0.56
C ALA A 92 -7.49 -2.97 -0.24
N ASP A 93 -7.10 -1.89 0.42
CA ASP A 93 -7.94 -0.72 0.72
C ASP A 93 -7.86 0.33 -0.38
N GLY A 94 -6.76 0.39 -1.13
CA GLY A 94 -6.58 1.29 -2.26
C GLY A 94 -5.64 0.73 -3.32
N PHE A 95 -5.49 1.46 -4.41
CA PHE A 95 -4.73 1.00 -5.57
C PHE A 95 -3.71 2.00 -6.08
N VAL A 96 -2.63 1.46 -6.64
CA VAL A 96 -1.66 2.19 -7.46
C VAL A 96 -1.99 1.92 -8.93
N LEU A 97 -2.33 2.97 -9.67
CA LEU A 97 -2.59 2.86 -11.11
C LEU A 97 -1.36 3.29 -11.91
N CYS A 98 -0.91 2.40 -12.79
CA CYS A 98 0.16 2.66 -13.75
C CYS A 98 -0.28 2.15 -15.12
N ALA A 99 -0.85 3.03 -15.93
CA ALA A 99 -1.32 2.71 -17.28
C ALA A 99 -1.42 3.97 -18.15
N GLY A 100 -1.48 3.77 -19.47
CA GLY A 100 -1.82 4.86 -20.40
C GLY A 100 -3.24 5.39 -20.16
N ALA A 101 -3.49 6.63 -20.59
CA ALA A 101 -4.70 7.40 -20.24
C ALA A 101 -6.03 6.65 -20.42
N LEU A 102 -6.20 5.89 -21.52
CA LEU A 102 -7.43 5.12 -21.77
C LEU A 102 -7.64 4.03 -20.71
N ASN A 103 -6.60 3.26 -20.40
CA ASN A 103 -6.70 2.16 -19.44
C ASN A 103 -6.78 2.68 -18.00
N LEU A 104 -6.07 3.76 -17.70
CA LEU A 104 -6.16 4.44 -16.40
C LEU A 104 -7.60 4.87 -16.10
N ARG A 105 -8.31 5.47 -17.07
CA ARG A 105 -9.74 5.83 -16.90
C ARG A 105 -10.62 4.62 -16.61
N LYS A 106 -10.38 3.49 -17.29
CA LYS A 106 -11.12 2.24 -17.03
C LYS A 106 -10.85 1.71 -15.62
N GLN A 107 -9.58 1.69 -15.21
CA GLN A 107 -9.18 1.24 -13.88
C GLN A 107 -9.74 2.15 -12.77
N ALA A 108 -9.67 3.47 -12.97
CA ALA A 108 -10.20 4.46 -12.03
C ALA A 108 -11.72 4.30 -11.81
N HIS A 109 -12.48 4.03 -12.88
CA HIS A 109 -13.91 3.77 -12.77
C HIS A 109 -14.20 2.52 -11.94
N ILE A 110 -13.42 1.44 -12.09
CA ILE A 110 -13.59 0.23 -11.25
C ILE A 110 -13.27 0.54 -9.78
N CYS A 111 -12.23 1.32 -9.50
CA CYS A 111 -11.90 1.74 -8.14
C CYS A 111 -13.03 2.58 -7.52
N GLU A 112 -13.60 3.52 -8.28
CA GLU A 112 -14.73 4.36 -7.87
C GLU A 112 -15.97 3.51 -7.52
N GLU A 113 -16.37 2.58 -8.39
CA GLU A 113 -17.52 1.68 -8.16
C GLU A 113 -17.39 0.83 -6.88
N HIS A 114 -16.16 0.59 -6.41
CA HIS A 114 -15.88 -0.20 -5.20
C HIS A 114 -15.45 0.65 -4.00
N ASN A 115 -15.52 1.98 -4.09
CA ASN A 115 -15.08 2.92 -3.05
C ASN A 115 -13.62 2.70 -2.62
N LYS A 116 -12.74 2.37 -3.58
CA LYS A 116 -11.31 2.15 -3.31
C LYS A 116 -10.53 3.40 -3.76
N PRO A 117 -9.88 4.16 -2.84
CA PRO A 117 -9.00 5.25 -3.22
C PRO A 117 -7.84 4.77 -4.08
N PHE A 118 -7.25 5.69 -4.83
CA PHE A 118 -6.08 5.38 -5.63
C PHE A 118 -5.17 6.58 -5.87
N TRP A 119 -3.92 6.31 -6.24
CA TRP A 119 -2.99 7.29 -6.80
C TRP A 119 -2.36 6.80 -8.08
N LEU A 120 -1.75 7.73 -8.81
CA LEU A 120 -1.07 7.45 -10.07
C LEU A 120 0.42 7.31 -9.82
N GLN A 121 1.00 6.21 -10.31
CA GLN A 121 2.44 6.02 -10.36
C GLN A 121 2.86 5.90 -11.82
N LEU A 122 3.11 7.06 -12.43
CA LEU A 122 3.56 7.15 -13.81
C LEU A 122 5.08 7.27 -13.82
N VAL A 123 5.76 6.14 -13.98
CA VAL A 123 7.23 6.10 -14.10
C VAL A 123 7.64 6.20 -15.57
N GLY A 124 8.56 7.11 -15.90
CA GLY A 124 9.04 7.35 -17.28
C GLY A 124 8.66 8.73 -17.83
N THR A 125 8.93 8.98 -19.12
CA THR A 125 8.75 10.30 -19.76
C THR A 125 7.33 10.61 -20.23
N GLY A 126 6.35 9.75 -19.88
CA GLY A 126 4.99 9.81 -20.43
C GLY A 126 4.82 9.03 -21.71
#